data_AF-F7XYH0-F1
#
_entry.id   AF-F7XYH0-F1
#
_cell.length_a   1.000
_cell.length_b   1.000
_cell.length_c   1.000
_cell.angle_alpha   90.00
_cell.angle_beta   90.00
_cell.angle_gamma   90.00
#
_symmetry.space_group_name_H-M   'P 1'
#
loop_
_entity.id
_entity.type
_entity.pdbx_description
1 polymer ?
#
loop_
_entity_poly.entity_id
_entity_poly.type
_entity_poly.pdbx_seq_one_letter_code
_entity_poly.pdbx_strand_id
1 'polypeptide(L)'
;MSVAVMHALLLPDIGLCPFGWRAVSNGGSICRTLAVCGVLLRQQCEMQGGCATCRVSIRHGSVALTPRSSVENRLLGCASALRLACQCHVRGGAGLVVVEAV
;
A
#
# COMPACT_ATOMS: atom_id res chain seq x y z
N MET A 1 20.68 -9.44 -9.21
CA MET A 1 20.26 -8.06 -8.88
C MET A 1 19.06 -8.20 -7.96
N SER A 2 19.32 -8.20 -6.65
CA SER A 2 18.32 -8.52 -5.63
C SER A 2 17.26 -7.42 -5.59
N VAL A 3 16.06 -7.72 -6.09
CA VAL A 3 14.88 -6.91 -5.77
C VAL A 3 14.69 -7.13 -4.28
N ALA A 4 15.03 -6.15 -3.46
CA ALA A 4 14.83 -6.24 -2.03
C ALA A 4 13.31 -6.21 -1.81
N VAL A 5 12.70 -7.39 -1.71
CA VAL A 5 11.26 -7.55 -1.58
C VAL A 5 10.86 -7.03 -0.20
N MET A 6 10.43 -5.76 -0.16
CA MET A 6 10.00 -5.09 1.07
C MET A 6 8.54 -5.42 1.33
N HIS A 7 8.32 -6.44 2.17
CA HIS A 7 7.01 -6.77 2.68
C HIS A 7 6.64 -5.80 3.80
N ALA A 8 5.50 -5.15 3.68
CA ALA A 8 4.94 -4.31 4.73
C ALA A 8 3.63 -4.89 5.26
N LEU A 9 3.49 -4.91 6.58
CA LEU A 9 2.43 -5.55 7.34
C LEU A 9 1.70 -4.49 8.18
N LEU A 10 0.52 -4.04 7.77
CA LEU A 10 -0.27 -3.09 8.54
C LEU A 10 -1.11 -3.83 9.61
N LEU A 11 -0.89 -3.51 10.88
CA LEU A 11 -1.73 -3.90 12.02
C LEU A 11 -2.36 -2.65 12.66
N PRO A 12 -3.58 -2.76 13.21
CA PRO A 12 -4.24 -1.66 13.90
C PRO A 12 -3.63 -1.32 15.27
N ASP A 13 -2.92 -2.24 15.95
CA ASP A 13 -2.58 -2.07 17.40
C ASP A 13 -1.17 -2.49 17.84
N ILE A 14 -0.32 -3.02 16.96
CA ILE A 14 0.97 -3.63 17.36
C ILE A 14 2.14 -3.11 16.50
N GLY A 15 3.14 -2.53 17.17
CA GLY A 15 4.39 -1.99 16.61
C GLY A 15 5.29 -3.04 15.94
N LEU A 16 6.43 -2.61 15.36
CA LEU A 16 7.31 -3.34 14.41
C LEU A 16 7.70 -4.79 14.79
N CYS A 17 7.67 -5.71 13.82
CA CYS A 17 8.33 -7.03 13.92
C CYS A 17 9.58 -7.09 13.03
N PRO A 18 10.59 -7.89 13.41
CA PRO A 18 11.90 -7.91 12.78
C PRO A 18 11.98 -8.51 11.35
N PHE A 19 10.86 -8.86 10.70
CA PHE A 19 10.84 -9.53 9.39
C PHE A 19 10.09 -8.75 8.28
N GLY A 20 9.72 -7.48 8.51
CA GLY A 20 9.02 -6.63 7.53
C GLY A 20 8.54 -5.30 8.13
N TRP A 21 8.16 -4.35 7.27
CA TRP A 21 7.80 -2.99 7.69
C TRP A 21 6.37 -2.92 8.23
N ARG A 22 6.16 -2.63 9.51
CA ARG A 22 4.81 -2.41 10.05
C ARG A 22 4.41 -0.96 9.99
N ALA A 23 3.17 -0.71 9.63
CA ALA A 23 2.66 0.64 9.48
C ALA A 23 1.24 0.77 10.04
N VAL A 24 0.94 1.88 10.72
CA VAL A 24 -0.36 2.15 11.35
C VAL A 24 -1.12 3.11 10.43
N SER A 25 -2.24 2.69 9.86
CA SER A 25 -3.11 3.57 9.08
C SER A 25 -4.32 3.98 9.91
N ASN A 26 -4.25 5.13 10.56
CA ASN A 26 -5.44 5.79 11.12
C ASN A 26 -6.24 6.47 10.00
N GLY A 27 -6.78 5.67 9.07
CA GLY A 27 -7.55 6.15 7.92
C GLY A 27 -6.72 6.78 6.79
N GLY A 28 -5.39 6.73 6.86
CA GLY A 28 -4.50 7.21 5.81
C GLY A 28 -4.32 6.24 4.64
N SER A 29 -3.77 6.73 3.52
CA SER A 29 -3.38 5.87 2.39
C SER A 29 -2.22 4.96 2.76
N ILE A 30 -2.11 3.80 2.11
CA ILE A 30 -1.00 2.87 2.29
C ILE A 30 0.33 3.59 2.06
N CYS A 31 0.41 4.46 1.05
CA CYS A 31 1.65 5.19 0.76
C CYS A 31 2.08 6.13 1.89
N ARG A 32 1.13 6.85 2.52
CA ARG A 32 1.44 7.73 3.65
C ARG A 32 1.88 6.91 4.87
N THR A 33 1.20 5.79 5.08
CA THR A 33 1.48 4.86 6.16
C THR A 33 2.89 4.27 6.04
N LEU A 34 3.28 3.84 4.83
CA LEU A 34 4.64 3.41 4.51
C LEU A 34 5.68 4.52 4.71
N ALA A 35 5.39 5.76 4.27
CA ALA A 35 6.28 6.89 4.42
C ALA A 35 6.57 7.24 5.90
N VAL A 36 5.55 7.20 6.77
CA VAL A 36 5.72 7.38 8.22
C VAL A 36 6.65 6.32 8.82
N CYS A 37 6.69 5.13 8.24
CA CYS A 37 7.54 4.02 8.68
C CYS A 37 8.92 4.00 8.02
N GLY A 38 9.28 5.04 7.26
CA GLY A 38 10.58 5.14 6.57
C GLY A 38 10.64 4.37 5.24
N VAL A 39 9.52 3.81 4.77
CA VAL A 39 9.43 3.18 3.44
C VAL A 39 8.89 4.19 2.44
N LEU A 40 9.80 4.76 1.65
CA LEU A 40 9.44 5.70 0.60
C LEU A 40 9.20 4.95 -0.71
N LEU A 41 7.94 4.89 -1.12
CA LEU A 41 7.60 4.51 -2.49
C LEU A 41 7.93 5.65 -3.45
N ARG A 42 8.27 5.32 -4.69
CA ARG A 42 8.50 6.33 -5.73
C ARG A 42 7.18 7.04 -6.06
N GLN A 43 7.20 8.38 -6.09
CA GLN A 43 6.00 9.18 -6.35
C GLN A 43 6.29 10.33 -7.33
N GLN A 44 6.08 10.10 -8.62
CA GLN A 44 6.20 11.20 -9.60
C GLN A 44 5.02 12.18 -9.59
N CYS A 45 3.85 11.72 -9.14
CA CYS A 45 2.61 12.52 -9.09
C CYS A 45 2.27 13.03 -7.68
N GLU A 46 3.18 12.90 -6.70
CA GLU A 46 2.97 13.41 -5.33
C GLU A 46 1.63 12.98 -4.70
N MET A 47 1.32 11.66 -4.76
CA MET A 47 0.06 11.07 -4.28
C MET A 47 -1.23 11.47 -5.02
N GLN A 48 -1.18 12.22 -6.12
CA GLN A 48 -2.38 12.71 -6.83
C GLN A 48 -3.07 11.68 -7.73
N GLY A 49 -2.55 10.44 -7.81
CA GLY A 49 -3.14 9.40 -8.66
C GLY A 49 -2.90 9.62 -10.16
N GLY A 50 -1.87 10.38 -10.54
CA GLY A 50 -1.51 10.66 -11.94
C GLY A 50 -0.39 9.77 -12.52
N CYS A 51 0.14 8.82 -11.75
CA CYS A 51 1.18 7.89 -12.22
C CYS A 51 1.06 6.51 -11.57
N ALA A 52 1.79 5.51 -12.08
CA ALA A 52 1.82 4.15 -11.54
C ALA A 52 3.13 3.79 -10.78
N THR A 53 3.92 4.79 -10.38
CA THR A 53 5.22 4.56 -9.72
C THR A 53 5.12 4.09 -8.27
N CYS A 54 3.97 4.31 -7.62
CA CYS A 54 3.67 3.85 -6.27
C CYS A 54 2.87 2.53 -6.25
N ARG A 55 2.93 1.75 -7.33
CA ARG A 55 2.26 0.46 -7.41
C ARG A 55 2.78 -0.49 -6.33
N VAL A 56 1.86 -1.19 -5.69
CA VAL A 56 2.14 -2.23 -4.70
C VAL A 56 1.29 -3.45 -5.01
N SER A 57 1.78 -4.64 -4.67
CA SER A 57 1.00 -5.87 -4.70
C SER A 57 0.36 -6.10 -3.34
N ILE A 58 -0.93 -6.45 -3.29
CA ILE A 58 -1.61 -6.80 -2.04
C ILE A 58 -1.56 -8.31 -1.88
N ARG A 59 -0.82 -8.81 -0.89
CA ARG A 59 -0.68 -10.24 -0.58
C ARG A 59 -1.79 -10.74 0.35
N HIS A 60 -2.27 -9.89 1.25
CA HIS A 60 -3.33 -10.22 2.20
C HIS A 60 -4.13 -8.97 2.58
N GLY A 61 -5.38 -9.15 2.99
CA GLY A 61 -6.20 -8.05 3.54
C GLY A 61 -6.80 -7.11 2.50
N SER A 62 -6.94 -7.53 1.24
CA SER A 62 -7.58 -6.72 0.18
C SER A 62 -9.01 -6.30 0.51
N VAL A 63 -9.73 -7.11 1.31
CA VAL A 63 -11.09 -6.84 1.78
C VAL A 63 -11.14 -5.64 2.73
N ALA A 64 -10.07 -5.37 3.48
CA ALA A 64 -9.96 -4.22 4.36
C ALA A 64 -9.63 -2.92 3.61
N LEU A 65 -9.47 -2.96 2.28
CA LEU A 65 -9.07 -1.81 1.47
C LEU A 65 -10.26 -1.19 0.75
N THR A 66 -10.16 0.10 0.44
CA THR A 66 -11.10 0.77 -0.44
C THR A 66 -11.09 0.13 -1.84
N PRO A 67 -12.23 0.10 -2.54
CA PRO A 67 -12.28 -0.33 -3.93
C PRO A 67 -11.40 0.56 -4.81
N ARG A 68 -11.02 0.07 -5.99
CA ARG A 68 -10.21 0.84 -6.95
C ARG A 68 -11.03 2.00 -7.48
N SER A 69 -10.41 3.17 -7.56
CA SER A 69 -11.00 4.31 -8.27
C SER A 69 -10.97 4.08 -9.79
N SER A 70 -11.77 4.83 -10.54
CA SER A 70 -11.77 4.79 -12.01
C SER A 70 -10.39 5.16 -12.60
N VAL A 71 -9.70 6.11 -11.96
CA VAL A 71 -8.34 6.51 -12.32
C VAL A 71 -7.35 5.38 -12.06
N GLU A 72 -7.44 4.73 -10.91
CA GLU A 72 -6.60 3.58 -10.57
C GLU A 72 -6.79 2.42 -11.57
N ASN A 73 -8.03 2.12 -11.95
CA ASN A 73 -8.33 1.12 -12.98
C ASN A 73 -7.75 1.49 -14.35
N ARG A 74 -7.81 2.76 -14.74
CA ARG A 74 -7.22 3.23 -16.00
C ARG A 74 -5.69 3.07 -16.02
N LEU A 75 -5.03 3.38 -14.90
CA LEU A 75 -3.56 3.34 -14.80
C LEU A 75 -3.00 1.92 -14.65
N LEU A 76 -3.70 1.02 -13.96
CA LEU A 76 -3.25 -0.35 -13.70
C LEU A 76 -3.84 -1.39 -14.68
N GLY A 77 -4.88 -1.03 -15.43
CA GLY A 77 -5.54 -1.89 -16.39
C GLY A 77 -6.00 -3.22 -15.77
N CYS A 78 -5.70 -4.32 -16.46
CA CYS A 78 -6.09 -5.69 -16.06
C CYS A 78 -5.26 -6.27 -14.90
N ALA A 79 -4.28 -5.55 -14.35
CA ALA A 79 -3.46 -6.05 -13.25
C ALA A 79 -4.25 -6.05 -11.93
N SER A 80 -5.10 -7.06 -11.72
CA SER A 80 -6.02 -7.16 -10.57
C SER A 80 -5.30 -7.26 -9.21
N ALA A 81 -4.09 -7.80 -9.18
CA ALA A 81 -3.29 -7.97 -7.96
C ALA A 81 -2.55 -6.70 -7.51
N LEU A 82 -2.45 -5.69 -8.39
CA LEU A 82 -1.74 -4.44 -8.09
C LEU A 82 -2.69 -3.39 -7.52
N ARG A 83 -2.19 -2.49 -6.70
CA ARG A 83 -2.90 -1.29 -6.22
C ARG A 83 -1.97 -0.09 -6.26
N LEU A 84 -2.52 1.11 -6.45
CA LEU A 84 -1.76 2.35 -6.25
C LEU A 84 -1.77 2.67 -4.76
N ALA A 85 -0.61 2.59 -4.11
CA ALA A 85 -0.52 2.79 -2.66
C ALA A 85 -1.06 4.17 -2.21
N CYS A 86 -1.01 5.19 -3.07
CA CYS A 86 -1.55 6.52 -2.76
C CYS A 86 -3.09 6.59 -2.80
N GLN A 87 -3.74 5.72 -3.57
CA GLN A 87 -5.20 5.66 -3.72
C GLN A 87 -5.83 4.57 -2.83
N CYS A 88 -5.00 3.63 -2.38
CA CYS A 88 -5.42 2.54 -1.52
C CYS A 88 -5.49 2.99 -0.06
N HIS A 89 -6.68 2.93 0.53
CA HIS A 89 -6.93 3.32 1.93
C HIS A 89 -7.48 2.13 2.70
N VAL A 90 -7.09 2.02 3.97
CA VAL A 90 -7.62 0.99 4.88
C VAL A 90 -8.96 1.47 5.42
N ARG A 91 -10.01 0.66 5.25
CA ARG A 91 -11.34 0.88 5.81
C ARG A 91 -11.31 0.51 7.30
N GLY A 92 -11.90 1.37 8.14
CA GLY A 92 -11.87 1.21 9.60
C GLY A 92 -12.35 -0.17 10.06
N GLY A 93 -11.65 -0.74 11.05
CA GLY A 93 -11.84 -2.09 11.57
C GLY A 93 -10.51 -2.78 11.87
N ALA A 94 -10.52 -3.81 12.72
CA ALA A 94 -9.32 -4.61 12.98
C ALA A 94 -9.02 -5.50 11.76
N GLY A 95 -7.97 -5.19 11.00
CA GLY A 95 -7.62 -5.93 9.79
C GLY A 95 -6.12 -5.93 9.50
N LEU A 96 -5.62 -7.07 9.01
CA LEU A 96 -4.22 -7.27 8.64
C LEU A 96 -4.04 -7.12 7.12
N VAL A 97 -3.30 -6.10 6.68
CA VAL A 97 -2.96 -5.92 5.26
C VAL A 97 -1.48 -6.17 5.04
N VAL A 98 -1.16 -7.10 4.14
CA VAL A 98 0.22 -7.37 3.71
C VAL A 98 0.39 -6.81 2.31
N VAL A 99 1.37 -5.92 2.14
CA VAL A 99 1.71 -5.31 0.85
C VAL A 99 3.17 -5.53 0.50
N GLU A 100 3.44 -5.52 -0.79
CA GLU A 100 4.79 -5.66 -1.35
C GLU A 100 5.03 -4.57 -2.38
N ALA A 101 6.16 -3.86 -2.26
CA ALA A 101 6.58 -2.91 -3.28
C ALA A 101 7.12 -3.65 -4.51
N VAL A 102 6.64 -3.29 -5.70
CA VAL A 102 6.92 -3.97 -6.99
C VAL A 102 7.28 -3.00 -8.11
#